data_AF-A0A8T2P8Z5-F1
#
_entry.id   AF-A0A8T2P8Z5-F1
#
_cell.length_a   1.000
_cell.length_b   1.000
_cell.length_c   1.000
_cell.angle_alpha   90.00
_cell.angle_beta   90.00
_cell.angle_gamma   90.00
#
_symmetry.space_group_name_H-M   'P 1'
#
loop_
_entity.id
_entity.type
_entity.pdbx_description
1 polymer ?
#
loop_
_entity_poly.entity_id
_entity_poly.type
_entity_poly.pdbx_seq_one_letter_code
_entity_poly.pdbx_strand_id
1 'polypeptide(L)'
;MSRRSGPCLWTSIPHSGPVPCDRFKHSCCVHRDSVYLLGGRGKSLLNDFWKYNVVRNEWTELDCNCDGAPEEVEEHSMVAYQGLLYVFGGMIDSGYSGKKTPLWLHDADKEQWLCWQEKSTYSQVVPSNRKGHSAVVFESAMYVYGGYIDIKGSSQEFWKLDFDTGTWSLQSPRHGETGPGPRHGHSAMTHTDCMYLFGGLTGLREQGDFWKWSFSTHSWTSIKSLSGPSKLVGHSAVVYKDSMLLFGGGGTQSSPRNNVWRFSFLTQSWERLAALTDSSPPCKSHHCSVGLGPSYQPLAQTAGLMGEGQPGRPRNMGARLRPFKNRCFPAEGSIEMETFCIKNQRNFAQYGGSSNGHAGKKALKETCLTFENQEAFSTEWTCEDSFDAEENMALHLPDLLLVMGGRPLGGHSGISMWQLTLGDL
;
A
#
# COMPACT_ATOMS: atom_id res chain seq x y z
N MET A 1 30.40 4.15 -14.07
CA MET A 1 29.29 3.75 -14.97
C MET A 1 28.02 3.74 -14.14
N SER A 2 27.05 4.62 -14.40
CA SER A 2 25.78 4.61 -13.66
C SER A 2 24.99 3.36 -14.07
N ARG A 3 24.77 2.43 -13.14
CA ARG A 3 23.82 1.34 -13.37
C ARG A 3 22.45 2.00 -13.57
N ARG A 4 21.93 1.97 -14.80
CA ARG A 4 20.55 2.39 -15.07
C ARG A 4 19.64 1.41 -14.35
N SER A 5 18.68 1.90 -13.57
CA SER A 5 17.62 1.09 -12.95
C SER A 5 16.88 0.27 -14.00
N GLY A 6 16.52 -0.96 -13.63
CA GLY A 6 15.70 -1.84 -14.47
C GLY A 6 14.32 -1.20 -14.74
N PRO A 7 13.70 -1.49 -15.90
CA PRO A 7 12.38 -0.97 -16.21
C PRO A 7 11.33 -1.55 -15.24
N CYS A 8 10.19 -0.87 -15.14
CA CYS A 8 9.07 -1.32 -14.32
C CYS A 8 7.95 -1.92 -15.18
N LEU A 9 7.34 -2.99 -14.68
CA LEU A 9 6.22 -3.70 -15.30
C LEU A 9 4.96 -3.45 -14.48
N TRP A 10 3.91 -2.98 -15.15
CA TRP A 10 2.58 -2.86 -14.55
C TRP A 10 1.67 -3.98 -15.02
N THR A 11 1.03 -4.64 -14.06
CA THR A 11 0.07 -5.72 -14.32
C THR A 11 -1.25 -5.38 -13.66
N SER A 12 -2.33 -5.32 -14.43
CA SER A 12 -3.67 -5.19 -13.87
C SER A 12 -4.04 -6.48 -13.17
N ILE A 13 -4.53 -6.40 -11.94
CA ILE A 13 -4.99 -7.55 -11.17
C ILE A 13 -6.49 -7.74 -11.44
N PRO A 14 -6.91 -8.81 -12.11
CA PRO A 14 -8.32 -9.10 -12.26
C PRO A 14 -8.88 -9.61 -10.93
N HIS A 15 -10.12 -9.22 -10.65
CA HIS A 15 -10.87 -9.70 -9.50
C HIS A 15 -12.14 -10.40 -9.95
N SER A 16 -12.60 -11.36 -9.16
CA SER A 16 -13.87 -12.07 -9.34
C SER A 16 -14.59 -12.15 -8.00
N GLY A 17 -15.91 -11.93 -8.01
CA GLY A 17 -16.72 -11.94 -6.79
C GLY A 17 -17.05 -10.54 -6.27
N PRO A 18 -17.52 -10.43 -5.01
CA PRO A 18 -17.82 -9.15 -4.38
C PRO A 18 -16.52 -8.36 -4.24
N VAL A 19 -16.53 -7.11 -4.69
CA VAL A 19 -15.39 -6.21 -4.61
C VAL A 19 -15.84 -4.82 -4.21
N PRO A 20 -14.98 -4.05 -3.53
CA PRO A 20 -15.28 -2.65 -3.27
C PRO A 20 -15.46 -1.92 -4.60
N CYS A 21 -16.40 -0.96 -4.63
CA CYS A 21 -16.56 -0.08 -5.78
C CYS A 21 -15.30 0.77 -6.04
N ASP A 22 -15.14 1.23 -7.27
CA ASP A 22 -14.05 2.15 -7.62
C ASP A 22 -14.17 3.47 -6.84
N ARG A 23 -13.05 3.90 -6.27
CA ARG A 23 -13.02 4.93 -5.22
C ARG A 23 -11.67 5.63 -5.14
N PHE A 24 -11.69 6.83 -4.59
CA PHE A 24 -10.53 7.66 -4.33
C PHE A 24 -10.57 8.22 -2.91
N LYS A 25 -9.45 8.75 -2.42
CA LYS A 25 -9.32 9.31 -1.04
C LYS A 25 -9.63 8.32 0.09
N HIS A 26 -9.66 7.02 -0.21
CA HIS A 26 -9.68 5.95 0.79
C HIS A 26 -8.28 5.81 1.42
N SER A 27 -8.19 5.08 2.52
CA SER A 27 -6.92 4.69 3.11
C SER A 27 -6.76 3.17 3.08
N CYS A 28 -5.52 2.71 2.89
CA CYS A 28 -5.18 1.31 3.07
C CYS A 28 -3.97 1.16 3.99
N CYS A 29 -3.90 0.01 4.64
CA CYS A 29 -2.69 -0.44 5.33
C CYS A 29 -2.54 -1.95 5.17
N VAL A 30 -1.34 -2.45 5.46
CA VAL A 30 -1.02 -3.87 5.41
C VAL A 30 -0.91 -4.39 6.84
N HIS A 31 -1.52 -5.53 7.09
CA HIS A 31 -1.26 -6.32 8.28
C HIS A 31 -1.20 -7.81 7.87
N ARG A 32 -0.06 -8.45 8.19
CA ARG A 32 0.29 -9.81 7.74
C ARG A 32 0.20 -9.96 6.21
N ASP A 33 -0.67 -10.85 5.73
CA ASP A 33 -0.89 -11.19 4.32
C ASP A 33 -2.06 -10.42 3.68
N SER A 34 -2.64 -9.47 4.43
CA SER A 34 -3.89 -8.85 4.07
C SER A 34 -3.75 -7.34 3.96
N VAL A 35 -4.42 -6.79 2.96
CA VAL A 35 -4.57 -5.34 2.77
C VAL A 35 -5.94 -4.94 3.27
N TYR A 36 -5.98 -3.99 4.20
CA TYR A 36 -7.23 -3.42 4.69
C TYR A 36 -7.50 -2.11 3.96
N LEU A 37 -8.73 -1.91 3.53
CA LEU A 37 -9.20 -0.72 2.82
C LEU A 37 -10.44 -0.18 3.53
N LEU A 38 -10.45 1.12 3.83
CA LEU A 38 -11.56 1.78 4.49
C LEU A 38 -12.04 3.01 3.71
N GLY A 39 -13.36 3.13 3.57
CA GLY A 39 -14.06 4.34 3.16
C GLY A 39 -13.57 4.93 1.83
N GLY A 40 -13.40 6.25 1.82
CA GLY A 40 -13.12 7.06 0.64
C GLY A 40 -14.38 7.56 -0.03
N ARG A 41 -14.27 7.83 -1.33
CA ARG A 41 -15.35 8.41 -2.11
C ARG A 41 -15.51 7.74 -3.46
N GLY A 42 -16.76 7.39 -3.76
CA GLY A 42 -17.23 7.01 -5.10
C GLY A 42 -18.14 8.10 -5.65
N LYS A 43 -19.42 7.78 -5.85
CA LYS A 43 -20.48 8.78 -6.12
C LYS A 43 -20.81 9.60 -4.87
N SER A 44 -20.86 8.92 -3.72
CA SER A 44 -21.01 9.46 -2.37
C SER A 44 -19.76 9.13 -1.55
N LEU A 45 -19.71 9.63 -0.32
CA LEU A 45 -18.78 9.13 0.68
C LEU A 45 -19.13 7.67 1.01
N LEU A 46 -18.14 6.96 1.53
CA LEU A 46 -18.21 5.53 1.81
C LEU A 46 -17.81 5.27 3.26
N ASN A 47 -18.48 4.29 3.87
CA ASN A 47 -18.25 3.80 5.23
C ASN A 47 -17.91 2.30 5.26
N ASP A 48 -17.77 1.67 4.10
CA ASP A 48 -17.50 0.24 3.98
C ASP A 48 -16.03 -0.08 4.28
N PHE A 49 -15.81 -1.26 4.86
CA PHE A 49 -14.51 -1.74 5.28
C PHE A 49 -14.23 -3.09 4.63
N TRP A 50 -13.07 -3.21 3.99
CA TRP A 50 -12.74 -4.35 3.15
C TRP A 50 -11.36 -4.90 3.50
N LYS A 51 -11.24 -6.22 3.44
CA LYS A 51 -9.97 -6.95 3.53
C LYS A 51 -9.70 -7.65 2.21
N TYR A 52 -8.49 -7.49 1.69
CA TYR A 52 -8.01 -8.20 0.52
C TYR A 52 -6.89 -9.15 0.91
N ASN A 53 -7.11 -10.46 0.70
CA ASN A 53 -6.08 -11.46 0.90
C ASN A 53 -5.23 -11.58 -0.37
N VAL A 54 -3.94 -11.25 -0.27
CA VAL A 54 -3.06 -11.21 -1.45
C VAL A 54 -2.71 -12.61 -1.98
N VAL A 55 -2.76 -13.63 -1.13
CA VAL A 55 -2.45 -15.02 -1.49
C VAL A 55 -3.59 -15.62 -2.30
N ARG A 56 -4.83 -15.43 -1.82
CA ARG A 56 -6.05 -15.96 -2.44
C ARG A 56 -6.59 -15.08 -3.57
N ASN A 57 -6.13 -13.82 -3.67
CA ASN A 57 -6.67 -12.81 -4.57
C ASN A 57 -8.19 -12.59 -4.36
N GLU A 58 -8.60 -12.49 -3.11
CA GLU A 58 -10.01 -12.43 -2.71
C GLU A 58 -10.28 -11.22 -1.82
N TRP A 59 -11.41 -10.57 -2.06
CA TRP A 59 -11.94 -9.50 -1.23
C TRP A 59 -13.00 -10.06 -0.27
N THR A 60 -12.99 -9.54 0.94
CA THR A 60 -14.00 -9.83 1.97
C THR A 60 -14.44 -8.50 2.57
N GLU A 61 -15.74 -8.24 2.55
CA GLU A 61 -16.33 -7.11 3.26
C GLU A 61 -16.38 -7.44 4.75
N LEU A 62 -15.87 -6.54 5.58
CA LEU A 62 -15.84 -6.65 7.04
C LEU A 62 -16.95 -5.79 7.64
N ASP A 63 -17.37 -6.13 8.86
CA ASP A 63 -18.41 -5.37 9.54
C ASP A 63 -17.90 -3.96 9.93
N CYS A 64 -18.70 -2.97 9.58
CA CYS A 64 -18.47 -1.55 9.88
C CYS A 64 -19.74 -0.88 10.45
N ASN A 65 -20.76 -1.67 10.80
CA ASN A 65 -22.07 -1.16 11.24
C ASN A 65 -22.22 -1.16 12.77
N CYS A 66 -21.20 -0.68 13.49
CA CYS A 66 -21.22 -0.60 14.94
C CYS A 66 -20.77 0.78 15.45
N ASP A 67 -21.14 1.12 16.68
CA ASP A 67 -20.78 2.41 17.31
C ASP A 67 -19.26 2.64 17.43
N GLY A 68 -18.48 1.57 17.39
CA GLY A 68 -17.02 1.59 17.42
C GLY A 68 -16.36 1.89 16.06
N ALA A 69 -17.12 1.84 14.97
CA ALA A 69 -16.63 2.06 13.62
C ALA A 69 -16.74 3.54 13.19
N PRO A 70 -15.96 3.98 12.19
CA PRO A 70 -16.22 5.23 11.51
C PRO A 70 -17.51 5.14 10.68
N GLU A 71 -18.25 6.25 10.63
CA GLU A 71 -19.36 6.43 9.69
C GLU A 71 -18.78 6.62 8.27
N GLU A 72 -19.14 7.69 7.57
CA GLU A 72 -18.57 8.01 6.26
C GLU A 72 -17.26 8.80 6.41
N VAL A 73 -16.18 8.32 5.79
CA VAL A 73 -14.86 8.94 5.95
C VAL A 73 -14.05 8.97 4.66
N GLU A 74 -13.52 10.15 4.30
CA GLU A 74 -12.52 10.32 3.23
C GLU A 74 -11.31 11.12 3.70
N GLU A 75 -10.16 10.96 3.04
CA GLU A 75 -8.92 11.70 3.33
C GLU A 75 -8.43 11.51 4.78
N HIS A 76 -8.75 10.37 5.38
CA HIS A 76 -8.23 9.88 6.66
C HIS A 76 -6.90 9.13 6.43
N SER A 77 -6.20 8.84 7.53
CA SER A 77 -5.07 7.92 7.52
C SER A 77 -5.41 6.64 8.28
N MET A 78 -4.83 5.53 7.84
CA MET A 78 -4.90 4.24 8.51
C MET A 78 -3.50 3.64 8.61
N VAL A 79 -3.09 3.23 9.81
CA VAL A 79 -1.80 2.58 10.06
C VAL A 79 -1.98 1.32 10.90
N ALA A 80 -1.15 0.31 10.67
CA ALA A 80 -1.16 -0.93 11.45
C ALA A 80 -0.02 -0.95 12.48
N TYR A 81 -0.31 -1.38 13.70
CA TYR A 81 0.69 -1.62 14.74
C TYR A 81 0.23 -2.76 15.67
N GLN A 82 1.05 -3.81 15.79
CA GLN A 82 0.81 -4.95 16.68
C GLN A 82 -0.62 -5.53 16.62
N GLY A 83 -1.14 -5.81 15.41
CA GLY A 83 -2.49 -6.41 15.24
C GLY A 83 -3.64 -5.40 15.29
N LEU A 84 -3.38 -4.15 15.67
CA LEU A 84 -4.38 -3.08 15.68
C LEU A 84 -4.23 -2.17 14.45
N LEU A 85 -5.35 -1.81 13.85
CA LEU A 85 -5.43 -0.79 12.81
C LEU A 85 -5.94 0.50 13.45
N TYR A 86 -5.16 1.56 13.31
CA TYR A 86 -5.46 2.89 13.83
C TYR A 86 -5.93 3.78 12.68
N VAL A 87 -7.16 4.27 12.78
CA VAL A 87 -7.77 5.18 11.79
C VAL A 87 -7.91 6.56 12.40
N PHE A 88 -7.34 7.58 11.78
CA PHE A 88 -7.36 8.94 12.31
C PHE A 88 -7.84 9.97 11.27
N GLY A 89 -8.66 10.91 11.74
CA GLY A 89 -9.05 12.08 10.96
C GLY A 89 -10.02 11.81 9.82
N GLY A 90 -10.01 12.70 8.83
CA GLY A 90 -10.84 12.64 7.63
C GLY A 90 -11.98 13.65 7.62
N MET A 91 -12.60 13.79 6.44
CA MET A 91 -13.90 14.45 6.31
C MET A 91 -14.98 13.51 6.83
N ILE A 92 -15.80 14.02 7.74
CA ILE A 92 -16.98 13.34 8.27
C ILE A 92 -18.18 14.21 7.85
N ASP A 93 -19.16 13.67 7.13
CA ASP A 93 -20.29 14.46 6.59
C ASP A 93 -21.28 14.92 7.67
N SER A 94 -21.24 14.30 8.85
CA SER A 94 -22.05 14.76 9.97
C SER A 94 -21.46 16.06 10.54
N GLY A 95 -22.06 17.19 10.16
CA GLY A 95 -21.85 18.51 10.80
C GLY A 95 -22.16 18.54 12.31
N TYR A 96 -22.56 17.39 12.87
CA TYR A 96 -22.83 17.10 14.28
C TYR A 96 -21.81 16.15 14.92
N SER A 97 -20.77 15.69 14.22
CA SER A 97 -19.68 14.93 14.84
C SER A 97 -18.88 15.86 15.76
N GLY A 98 -19.35 16.04 16.99
CA GLY A 98 -18.66 16.77 18.07
C GLY A 98 -17.34 16.12 18.50
N LYS A 99 -16.86 15.08 17.82
CA LYS A 99 -15.59 14.42 18.09
C LYS A 99 -14.45 15.33 17.64
N LYS A 100 -13.86 16.04 18.61
CA LYS A 100 -12.69 16.90 18.40
C LYS A 100 -11.48 16.12 17.86
N THR A 101 -11.39 14.83 18.17
CA THR A 101 -10.27 13.94 17.82
C THR A 101 -10.80 12.57 17.39
N PRO A 102 -11.13 12.37 16.11
CA PRO A 102 -11.63 11.09 15.62
C PRO A 102 -10.49 10.09 15.47
N LEU A 103 -10.40 9.14 16.41
CA LEU A 103 -9.50 8.00 16.41
C LEU A 103 -10.32 6.73 16.60
N TRP A 104 -10.23 5.80 15.65
CA TRP A 104 -10.87 4.49 15.71
C TRP A 104 -9.81 3.39 15.67
N LEU A 105 -10.09 2.31 16.39
CA LEU A 105 -9.21 1.15 16.46
C LEU A 105 -9.98 -0.08 15.98
N HIS A 106 -9.34 -0.88 15.14
CA HIS A 106 -9.86 -2.16 14.72
C HIS A 106 -8.86 -3.26 15.07
N ASP A 107 -9.31 -4.30 15.78
CA ASP A 107 -8.54 -5.51 16.07
C ASP A 107 -8.58 -6.41 14.83
N ALA A 108 -7.45 -6.51 14.12
CA ALA A 108 -7.35 -7.27 12.87
C ALA A 108 -7.42 -8.79 13.10
N ASP A 109 -7.07 -9.27 14.30
CA ASP A 109 -7.12 -10.69 14.64
C ASP A 109 -8.55 -11.11 15.02
N LYS A 110 -9.29 -10.25 15.72
CA LYS A 110 -10.68 -10.51 16.11
C LYS A 110 -11.71 -10.03 15.09
N GLU A 111 -11.28 -9.26 14.09
CA GLU A 111 -12.14 -8.59 13.11
C GLU A 111 -13.24 -7.75 13.74
N GLN A 112 -12.86 -6.93 14.74
CA GLN A 112 -13.80 -6.12 15.51
C GLN A 112 -13.28 -4.71 15.75
N TRP A 113 -14.18 -3.74 15.59
CA TRP A 113 -13.93 -2.37 16.02
C TRP A 113 -13.93 -2.27 17.55
N LEU A 114 -12.96 -1.54 18.08
CA LEU A 114 -12.81 -1.28 19.49
C LEU A 114 -13.35 0.10 19.82
N CYS A 115 -14.14 0.20 20.89
CA CYS A 115 -14.54 1.50 21.42
C CYS A 115 -13.32 2.18 22.05
N TRP A 116 -12.76 3.17 21.36
CA TRP A 116 -11.74 4.02 21.96
C TRP A 116 -12.35 4.83 23.10
N GLN A 117 -12.03 4.44 24.34
CA GLN A 117 -12.36 5.23 25.51
C GLN A 117 -11.22 6.20 25.78
N GLU A 118 -11.46 7.48 25.51
CA GLU A 118 -10.56 8.56 25.92
C GLU A 118 -10.42 8.48 27.45
N LYS A 119 -9.22 8.11 27.93
CA LYS A 119 -8.93 8.16 29.36
C LYS A 119 -9.06 9.63 29.75
N SER A 120 -10.09 9.98 30.52
CA SER A 120 -10.38 11.35 30.95
C SER A 120 -9.36 11.85 31.97
N THR A 121 -8.10 11.96 31.57
CA THR A 121 -7.11 12.74 32.30
C THR A 121 -7.28 14.18 31.90
N TYR A 122 -7.84 14.97 32.81
CA TYR A 122 -7.94 16.42 32.69
C TYR A 122 -6.58 16.99 32.22
N SER A 123 -6.57 17.65 31.06
CA SER A 123 -5.43 18.33 30.40
C SER A 123 -4.63 17.61 29.29
N GLN A 124 -5.06 16.46 28.74
CA GLN A 124 -4.37 15.94 27.55
C GLN A 124 -4.60 16.83 26.32
N VAL A 125 -3.50 17.23 25.66
CA VAL A 125 -3.54 18.00 24.42
C VAL A 125 -3.65 17.01 23.26
N VAL A 126 -4.77 17.07 22.53
CA VAL A 126 -5.09 16.15 21.44
C VAL A 126 -5.19 16.89 20.09
N PRO A 127 -4.86 16.23 18.96
CA PRO A 127 -5.01 16.85 17.65
C PRO A 127 -6.48 17.08 17.33
N SER A 128 -6.79 18.25 16.77
CA SER A 128 -8.10 18.47 16.13
C SER A 128 -8.27 17.56 14.90
N ASN A 129 -9.54 17.25 14.56
CA ASN A 129 -9.88 16.60 13.30
C ASN A 129 -9.24 17.33 12.10
N ARG A 130 -8.79 16.54 11.12
CA ARG A 130 -8.07 17.04 9.95
C ARG A 130 -8.16 16.05 8.80
N LYS A 131 -8.16 16.56 7.57
CA LYS A 131 -8.15 15.75 6.35
C LYS A 131 -6.88 15.92 5.54
N GLY A 132 -6.52 14.91 4.75
CA GLY A 132 -5.35 14.96 3.86
C GLY A 132 -4.03 15.14 4.61
N HIS A 133 -3.97 14.73 5.88
CA HIS A 133 -2.73 14.60 6.62
C HIS A 133 -2.01 13.31 6.18
N SER A 134 -0.73 13.19 6.53
CA SER A 134 -0.05 11.89 6.47
C SER A 134 0.09 11.32 7.88
N ALA A 135 0.09 10.00 7.98
CA ALA A 135 0.47 9.30 9.19
C ALA A 135 1.47 8.21 8.88
N VAL A 136 2.46 8.04 9.74
CA VAL A 136 3.49 7.02 9.64
C VAL A 136 3.72 6.36 10.99
N VAL A 137 4.16 5.12 10.99
CA VAL A 137 4.59 4.42 12.21
C VAL A 137 6.11 4.46 12.29
N PHE A 138 6.62 4.80 13.46
CA PHE A 138 8.02 4.68 13.82
C PHE A 138 8.11 4.19 15.27
N GLU A 139 8.84 3.09 15.49
CA GLU A 139 8.90 2.39 16.78
C GLU A 139 7.49 2.10 17.34
N SER A 140 7.21 2.49 18.58
CA SER A 140 5.92 2.29 19.26
C SER A 140 5.01 3.52 19.18
N ALA A 141 5.03 4.24 18.05
CA ALA A 141 4.22 5.44 17.89
C ALA A 141 3.74 5.71 16.46
N MET A 142 2.56 6.33 16.37
CA MET A 142 2.03 6.95 15.17
C MET A 142 2.40 8.43 15.15
N TYR A 143 2.92 8.90 14.02
CA TYR A 143 3.26 10.29 13.79
C TYR A 143 2.37 10.88 12.71
N VAL A 144 1.68 11.98 13.00
CA VAL A 144 0.71 12.64 12.11
C VAL A 144 1.19 14.04 11.77
N TYR A 145 1.40 14.32 10.48
CA TYR A 145 1.86 15.64 10.02
C TYR A 145 0.82 16.37 9.16
N GLY A 146 0.64 17.65 9.46
CA GLY A 146 -0.12 18.60 8.66
C GLY A 146 -1.61 18.30 8.60
N GLY A 147 -2.18 18.33 7.40
CA GLY A 147 -3.62 18.19 7.13
C GLY A 147 -4.34 19.53 7.03
N TYR A 148 -5.60 19.50 6.62
CA TYR A 148 -6.49 20.66 6.52
C TYR A 148 -7.53 20.60 7.64
N ILE A 149 -7.61 21.64 8.46
CA ILE A 149 -8.48 21.75 9.63
C ILE A 149 -9.53 22.83 9.37
N ASP A 150 -10.68 22.45 8.83
CA ASP A 150 -11.85 23.31 8.58
C ASP A 150 -11.49 24.77 8.23
N ILE A 151 -11.99 25.73 9.00
CA ILE A 151 -11.74 27.16 8.80
C ILE A 151 -10.30 27.59 9.12
N LYS A 152 -9.52 26.79 9.85
CA LYS A 152 -8.10 27.08 10.14
C LYS A 152 -7.22 26.85 8.92
N GLY A 153 -7.67 26.04 7.95
CA GLY A 153 -6.93 25.75 6.72
C GLY A 153 -5.82 24.71 6.91
N SER A 154 -4.77 24.80 6.08
CA SER A 154 -3.63 23.87 6.15
C SER A 154 -2.88 24.05 7.47
N SER A 155 -2.55 22.94 8.12
CA SER A 155 -1.78 22.88 9.36
C SER A 155 -0.36 22.39 9.11
N GLN A 156 0.56 22.77 9.98
CA GLN A 156 1.93 22.28 10.08
C GLN A 156 2.18 21.54 11.40
N GLU A 157 1.12 21.31 12.18
CA GLU A 157 1.24 20.58 13.43
C GLU A 157 1.78 19.18 13.17
N PHE A 158 2.64 18.72 14.08
CA PHE A 158 3.22 17.40 14.03
C PHE A 158 2.90 16.68 15.33
N TRP A 159 2.05 15.67 15.28
CA TRP A 159 1.56 14.97 16.46
C TRP A 159 2.19 13.59 16.57
N LYS A 160 2.45 13.15 17.79
CA LYS A 160 2.82 11.77 18.12
C LYS A 160 1.72 11.17 18.99
N LEU A 161 1.18 10.03 18.59
CA LEU A 161 0.41 9.13 19.45
C LEU A 161 1.33 7.99 19.87
N ASP A 162 1.60 7.91 21.15
CA ASP A 162 2.34 6.80 21.75
C ASP A 162 1.39 5.61 21.94
N PHE A 163 1.69 4.46 21.31
CA PHE A 163 0.78 3.32 21.28
C PHE A 163 0.68 2.62 22.64
N ASP A 164 1.77 2.60 23.41
CA ASP A 164 1.83 1.95 24.72
C ASP A 164 0.98 2.69 25.76
N THR A 165 1.06 4.02 25.76
CA THR A 165 0.34 4.86 26.73
C THR A 165 -1.01 5.35 26.22
N GLY A 166 -1.22 5.37 24.91
CA GLY A 166 -2.37 5.98 24.25
C GLY A 166 -2.38 7.51 24.34
N THR A 167 -1.22 8.14 24.51
CA THR A 167 -1.12 9.59 24.76
C THR A 167 -0.67 10.37 23.53
N TRP A 168 -1.33 11.50 23.29
CA TRP A 168 -0.95 12.45 22.25
C TRP A 168 0.05 13.48 22.78
N SER A 169 1.02 13.84 21.94
CA SER A 169 1.97 14.93 22.22
C SER A 169 2.30 15.70 20.94
N LEU A 170 2.28 17.03 21.03
CA LEU A 170 2.68 17.90 19.94
C LEU A 170 4.21 17.93 19.84
N GLN A 171 4.73 17.46 18.72
CA GLN A 171 6.13 17.51 18.36
C GLN A 171 6.46 18.90 17.82
N SER A 172 7.55 19.47 18.34
CA SER A 172 8.08 20.74 17.85
C SER A 172 9.51 20.53 17.35
N PRO A 173 9.89 21.12 16.21
CA PRO A 173 11.29 21.19 15.81
C PRO A 173 12.11 21.92 16.87
N ARG A 174 13.43 21.72 16.85
CA ARG A 174 14.32 22.55 17.68
C ARG A 174 14.12 24.04 17.36
N HIS A 175 14.25 24.88 18.38
CA HIS A 175 13.98 26.31 18.28
C HIS A 175 14.68 26.96 17.07
N GLY A 176 13.89 27.61 16.21
CA GLY A 176 14.38 28.36 15.05
C GLY A 176 14.51 27.56 13.74
N GLU A 177 14.28 26.24 13.75
CA GLU A 177 14.28 25.44 12.53
C GLU A 177 12.99 25.61 11.72
N THR A 178 13.14 25.71 10.39
CA THR A 178 12.02 25.72 9.45
C THR A 178 11.71 24.31 9.00
N GLY A 179 10.49 23.87 9.24
CA GLY A 179 9.96 22.63 8.70
C GLY A 179 9.32 22.81 7.32
N PRO A 180 8.60 21.79 6.84
CA PRO A 180 7.84 21.85 5.59
C PRO A 180 6.76 22.97 5.58
N GLY A 181 6.36 23.47 6.75
CA GLY A 181 5.26 24.43 6.85
C GLY A 181 3.90 23.79 6.52
N PRO A 182 2.82 24.59 6.50
CA PRO A 182 1.48 24.04 6.51
C PRO A 182 1.11 23.36 5.20
N ARG A 183 0.64 22.11 5.26
CA ARG A 183 0.30 21.34 4.06
C ARG A 183 -0.69 20.20 4.26
N HIS A 184 -1.39 19.84 3.17
CA HIS A 184 -2.27 18.68 3.08
C HIS A 184 -2.13 17.99 1.71
N GLY A 185 -2.62 16.76 1.57
CA GLY A 185 -2.54 15.96 0.33
C GLY A 185 -1.10 15.58 -0.08
N HIS A 186 -0.17 15.65 0.86
CA HIS A 186 1.22 15.18 0.72
C HIS A 186 1.32 13.70 1.06
N SER A 187 2.43 13.07 0.68
CA SER A 187 2.75 11.72 1.14
C SER A 187 3.90 11.75 2.14
N ALA A 188 3.94 10.76 3.04
CA ALA A 188 5.07 10.54 3.91
C ALA A 188 5.30 9.05 4.14
N MET A 189 6.53 8.70 4.45
CA MET A 189 6.96 7.33 4.75
C MET A 189 8.15 7.33 5.70
N THR A 190 8.39 6.23 6.39
CA THR A 190 9.53 6.07 7.30
C THR A 190 10.58 5.16 6.69
N HIS A 191 11.85 5.51 6.89
CA HIS A 191 12.99 4.68 6.56
C HIS A 191 14.12 4.98 7.55
N THR A 192 14.64 3.93 8.17
CA THR A 192 15.59 4.01 9.30
C THR A 192 15.10 5.00 10.37
N ASP A 193 15.90 5.98 10.78
CA ASP A 193 15.58 6.99 11.80
C ASP A 193 14.86 8.23 11.22
N CYS A 194 14.31 8.14 10.01
CA CYS A 194 13.76 9.31 9.33
C CYS A 194 12.35 9.10 8.81
N MET A 195 11.52 10.13 8.96
CA MET A 195 10.29 10.31 8.19
C MET A 195 10.60 11.21 7.00
N TYR A 196 10.27 10.76 5.80
CA TYR A 196 10.40 11.52 4.55
C TYR A 196 9.04 12.02 4.10
N LEU A 197 8.96 13.26 3.65
CA LEU A 197 7.73 13.94 3.25
C LEU A 197 7.92 14.62 1.89
N PHE A 198 6.99 14.39 0.95
CA PHE A 198 7.04 15.01 -0.37
C PHE A 198 5.73 15.70 -0.76
N GLY A 199 5.86 16.90 -1.33
CA GLY A 199 4.79 17.59 -2.05
C GLY A 199 3.59 18.01 -1.18
N GLY A 200 2.39 17.95 -1.79
CA GLY A 200 1.12 18.41 -1.21
C GLY A 200 0.73 19.84 -1.59
N LEU A 201 -0.20 20.41 -0.83
CA LEU A 201 -0.76 21.74 -1.00
C LEU A 201 -0.55 22.60 0.24
N THR A 202 -0.03 23.82 0.05
CA THR A 202 -0.05 24.89 1.05
C THR A 202 -1.10 25.91 0.62
N GLY A 203 -2.27 25.86 1.24
CA GLY A 203 -3.45 26.55 0.72
C GLY A 203 -3.82 26.01 -0.68
N LEU A 204 -3.75 26.85 -1.71
CA LEU A 204 -3.97 26.47 -3.11
C LEU A 204 -2.68 26.23 -3.89
N ARG A 205 -1.51 26.33 -3.24
CA ARG A 205 -0.21 26.23 -3.92
C ARG A 205 0.34 24.81 -3.81
N GLU A 206 0.53 24.19 -4.96
CA GLU A 206 1.17 22.89 -5.08
C GLU A 206 2.66 22.97 -4.72
N GLN A 207 3.09 22.02 -3.89
CA GLN A 207 4.45 21.87 -3.42
C GLN A 207 5.13 20.71 -4.16
N GLY A 208 6.43 20.84 -4.35
CA GLY A 208 7.31 19.81 -4.93
C GLY A 208 8.64 19.76 -4.18
N ASP A 209 8.64 20.24 -2.94
CA ASP A 209 9.77 20.18 -2.05
C ASP A 209 9.80 18.82 -1.32
N PHE A 210 11.00 18.46 -0.89
CA PHE A 210 11.27 17.19 -0.24
C PHE A 210 11.94 17.44 1.10
N TRP A 211 11.40 16.83 2.15
CA TRP A 211 11.82 17.04 3.53
C TRP A 211 12.05 15.70 4.21
N LYS A 212 12.96 15.70 5.18
CA LYS A 212 13.08 14.62 6.16
C LYS A 212 13.04 15.17 7.58
N TRP A 213 12.39 14.43 8.47
CA TRP A 213 12.49 14.59 9.92
C TRP A 213 13.35 13.47 10.46
N SER A 214 14.36 13.78 11.26
CA SER A 214 15.09 12.76 12.02
C SER A 214 14.49 12.62 13.42
N PHE A 215 14.14 11.38 13.79
CA PHE A 215 13.58 11.07 15.11
C PHE A 215 14.65 11.20 16.20
N SER A 216 15.91 10.85 15.93
CA SER A 216 17.00 11.04 16.89
C SER A 216 17.28 12.52 17.19
N THR A 217 17.44 13.36 16.16
CA THR A 217 17.83 14.77 16.35
C THR A 217 16.63 15.69 16.60
N HIS A 218 15.41 15.24 16.32
CA HIS A 218 14.18 16.04 16.37
C HIS A 218 14.26 17.31 15.51
N SER A 219 14.74 17.15 14.27
CA SER A 219 14.97 18.27 13.35
C SER A 219 14.49 17.97 11.94
N TRP A 220 13.95 18.99 11.29
CA TRP A 220 13.64 18.93 9.85
C TRP A 220 14.85 19.30 9.01
N THR A 221 15.00 18.64 7.86
CA THR A 221 16.01 18.98 6.86
C THR A 221 15.38 18.95 5.48
N SER A 222 15.55 20.05 4.72
CA SER A 222 15.17 20.08 3.31
C SER A 222 16.20 19.30 2.48
N ILE A 223 15.71 18.33 1.72
CA ILE A 223 16.52 17.56 0.78
C ILE A 223 16.44 18.27 -0.57
N LYS A 224 17.53 18.93 -0.95
CA LYS A 224 17.66 19.56 -2.27
C LYS A 224 18.12 18.51 -3.27
N SER A 225 17.44 18.41 -4.40
CA SER A 225 17.86 17.56 -5.51
C SER A 225 17.88 18.36 -6.82
N LEU A 226 18.87 18.10 -7.66
CA LEU A 226 19.04 18.75 -8.97
C LEU A 226 17.98 18.29 -9.98
N SER A 227 17.40 17.11 -9.74
CA SER A 227 16.37 16.51 -10.57
C SER A 227 15.37 15.77 -9.68
N GLY A 228 14.16 15.53 -10.18
CA GLY A 228 13.16 14.80 -9.43
C GLY A 228 11.75 15.04 -9.92
N PRO A 229 10.77 14.46 -9.21
CA PRO A 229 9.36 14.73 -9.46
C PRO A 229 9.06 16.22 -9.35
N SER A 230 8.15 16.71 -10.19
CA SER A 230 7.64 18.07 -10.03
C SER A 230 6.71 18.15 -8.81
N LYS A 231 6.03 19.29 -8.65
CA LYS A 231 4.92 19.44 -7.72
C LYS A 231 3.87 18.36 -7.92
N LEU A 232 3.42 17.75 -6.82
CA LEU A 232 2.48 16.63 -6.82
C LEU A 232 1.53 16.70 -5.62
N VAL A 233 0.26 16.37 -5.88
CA VAL A 233 -0.80 16.22 -4.87
C VAL A 233 -1.52 14.89 -5.12
N GLY A 234 -1.94 14.21 -4.04
CA GLY A 234 -2.66 12.93 -4.14
C GLY A 234 -1.83 11.82 -4.79
N HIS A 235 -0.51 11.91 -4.70
CA HIS A 235 0.43 10.84 -5.04
C HIS A 235 0.62 9.93 -3.82
N SER A 236 1.16 8.74 -4.04
CA SER A 236 1.54 7.82 -2.98
C SER A 236 3.06 7.68 -2.88
N ALA A 237 3.54 7.32 -1.70
CA ALA A 237 4.93 6.99 -1.44
C ALA A 237 5.02 5.68 -0.68
N VAL A 238 5.97 4.82 -1.06
CA VAL A 238 6.28 3.57 -0.35
C VAL A 238 7.79 3.41 -0.22
N VAL A 239 8.24 2.74 0.85
CA VAL A 239 9.63 2.26 0.96
C VAL A 239 9.79 1.01 0.11
N TYR A 240 10.94 0.81 -0.54
CA TYR A 240 11.31 -0.46 -1.14
C TYR A 240 12.83 -0.61 -1.09
N LYS A 241 13.32 -1.53 -0.27
CA LYS A 241 14.75 -1.66 0.05
C LYS A 241 15.30 -0.28 0.50
N ASP A 242 16.50 0.08 0.07
CA ASP A 242 17.12 1.38 0.33
C ASP A 242 16.60 2.50 -0.59
N SER A 243 15.31 2.51 -0.92
CA SER A 243 14.71 3.51 -1.80
C SER A 243 13.28 3.88 -1.43
N MET A 244 12.89 5.10 -1.77
CA MET A 244 11.51 5.55 -1.77
C MET A 244 10.97 5.52 -3.20
N LEU A 245 9.80 4.93 -3.40
CA LEU A 245 9.07 4.98 -4.66
C LEU A 245 7.93 5.98 -4.52
N LEU A 246 7.81 6.87 -5.49
CA LEU A 246 6.74 7.85 -5.61
C LEU A 246 5.92 7.54 -6.86
N PHE A 247 4.60 7.43 -6.72
CA PHE A 247 3.73 7.10 -7.84
C PHE A 247 2.51 8.02 -7.95
N GLY A 248 2.20 8.37 -9.20
CA GLY A 248 0.99 9.05 -9.58
C GLY A 248 0.86 10.47 -9.04
N GLY A 249 -0.36 10.86 -8.73
CA GLY A 249 -0.75 12.22 -8.37
C GLY A 249 -0.68 13.18 -9.54
N GLY A 250 -0.83 14.47 -9.26
CA GLY A 250 -0.74 15.51 -10.27
C GLY A 250 -0.92 16.89 -9.67
N GLY A 251 -0.86 17.92 -10.52
CA GLY A 251 -1.38 19.23 -10.17
C GLY A 251 -2.91 19.19 -10.15
N THR A 252 -3.51 20.00 -9.29
CA THR A 252 -4.95 20.19 -9.06
C THR A 252 -5.75 20.41 -10.34
N GLN A 253 -5.16 21.07 -11.34
CA GLN A 253 -5.79 21.37 -12.64
C GLN A 253 -5.25 20.51 -13.80
N SER A 254 -4.41 19.51 -13.50
CA SER A 254 -3.79 18.66 -14.52
C SER A 254 -4.32 17.24 -14.45
N SER A 255 -4.23 16.52 -15.57
CA SER A 255 -4.47 15.08 -15.58
C SER A 255 -3.51 14.37 -14.62
N PRO A 256 -3.99 13.34 -13.89
CA PRO A 256 -3.13 12.51 -13.07
C PRO A 256 -1.98 11.94 -13.90
N ARG A 257 -0.82 11.85 -13.28
CA ARG A 257 0.38 11.30 -13.87
C ARG A 257 0.47 9.81 -13.57
N ASN A 258 1.32 9.13 -14.30
CA ASN A 258 1.61 7.70 -14.18
C ASN A 258 3.13 7.44 -14.06
N ASN A 259 3.91 8.48 -13.72
CA ASN A 259 5.35 8.36 -13.56
C ASN A 259 5.67 7.69 -12.23
N VAL A 260 6.61 6.74 -12.28
CA VAL A 260 7.26 6.19 -11.09
C VAL A 260 8.60 6.89 -10.91
N TRP A 261 8.79 7.50 -9.75
CA TRP A 261 10.08 8.05 -9.34
C TRP A 261 10.67 7.21 -8.23
N ARG A 262 11.97 6.99 -8.29
CA ARG A 262 12.73 6.33 -7.23
C ARG A 262 13.72 7.31 -6.65
N PHE A 263 13.68 7.50 -5.34
CA PHE A 263 14.73 8.18 -4.59
C PHE A 263 15.59 7.15 -3.89
N SER A 264 16.89 7.16 -4.19
CA SER A 264 17.86 6.32 -3.50
C SER A 264 18.29 7.00 -2.20
N PHE A 265 18.10 6.35 -1.04
CA PHE A 265 18.53 6.92 0.24
C PHE A 265 20.06 6.98 0.34
N LEU A 266 20.75 6.04 -0.31
CA LEU A 266 22.21 5.96 -0.33
C LEU A 266 22.84 7.12 -1.11
N THR A 267 22.35 7.38 -2.33
CA THR A 267 22.92 8.41 -3.22
C THR A 267 22.22 9.76 -3.12
N GLN A 268 21.11 9.83 -2.39
CA GLN A 268 20.26 11.02 -2.23
C GLN A 268 19.85 11.65 -3.57
N SER A 269 19.57 10.81 -4.56
CA SER A 269 19.23 11.22 -5.91
C SER A 269 17.92 10.60 -6.37
N TRP A 270 17.13 11.40 -7.08
CA TRP A 270 15.96 10.91 -7.80
C TRP A 270 16.35 10.34 -9.16
N GLU A 271 15.65 9.30 -9.56
CA GLU A 271 15.60 8.81 -10.93
C GLU A 271 14.15 8.52 -11.32
N ARG A 272 13.82 8.71 -12.59
CA ARG A 272 12.52 8.32 -13.14
C ARG A 272 12.65 6.91 -13.71
N LEU A 273 11.82 6.00 -13.24
CA LEU A 273 11.78 4.64 -13.77
C LEU A 273 10.99 4.62 -15.08
N ALA A 274 11.55 3.96 -16.10
CA ALA A 274 10.86 3.75 -17.36
C ALA A 274 9.93 2.54 -17.24
N ALA A 275 8.70 2.66 -17.74
CA ALA A 275 7.83 1.52 -17.93
C ALA A 275 8.30 0.70 -19.14
N LEU A 276 8.14 -0.62 -19.09
CA LEU A 276 8.32 -1.48 -20.26
C LEU A 276 7.38 -1.05 -21.41
N THR A 277 7.81 -1.26 -22.65
CA THR A 277 7.09 -0.79 -23.86
C THR A 277 5.66 -1.31 -23.98
N ASP A 278 5.40 -2.52 -23.45
CA ASP A 278 4.08 -3.15 -23.49
C ASP A 278 3.28 -2.97 -22.18
N SER A 279 3.83 -2.22 -21.24
CA SER A 279 3.18 -1.89 -19.97
C SER A 279 2.37 -0.59 -20.11
N SER A 280 1.10 -0.61 -19.70
CA SER A 280 0.25 0.59 -19.64
C SER A 280 0.10 1.06 -18.19
N PRO A 281 1.01 1.91 -17.67
CA PRO A 281 0.94 2.37 -16.29
C PRO A 281 -0.31 3.24 -16.06
N PRO A 282 -1.07 3.01 -14.98
CA PRO A 282 -2.34 3.69 -14.77
C PRO A 282 -2.12 5.16 -14.36
N CYS A 283 -2.95 6.06 -14.88
CA CYS A 283 -2.96 7.46 -14.42
C CYS A 283 -3.81 7.56 -13.15
N LYS A 284 -3.17 7.69 -11.99
CA LYS A 284 -3.85 7.64 -10.68
C LYS A 284 -3.58 8.87 -9.83
N SER A 285 -4.59 9.38 -9.15
CA SER A 285 -4.48 10.37 -8.08
C SER A 285 -5.45 10.03 -6.96
N HIS A 286 -5.10 10.40 -5.72
CA HIS A 286 -5.82 10.02 -4.50
C HIS A 286 -6.10 8.51 -4.42
N HIS A 287 -5.13 7.72 -4.90
CA HIS A 287 -5.08 6.26 -4.80
C HIS A 287 -4.31 5.89 -3.53
N CYS A 288 -4.39 4.61 -3.14
CA CYS A 288 -3.52 4.06 -2.12
C CYS A 288 -2.50 3.11 -2.75
N SER A 289 -1.26 3.14 -2.26
CA SER A 289 -0.23 2.18 -2.63
C SER A 289 0.31 1.51 -1.38
N VAL A 290 0.44 0.20 -1.42
CA VAL A 290 0.95 -0.60 -0.30
C VAL A 290 1.99 -1.59 -0.78
N GLY A 291 3.00 -1.79 0.06
CA GLY A 291 4.05 -2.77 -0.16
C GLY A 291 3.87 -3.97 0.75
N LEU A 292 4.01 -5.17 0.22
CA LEU A 292 4.03 -6.43 0.97
C LEU A 292 5.32 -7.18 0.65
N GLY A 293 5.80 -7.98 1.61
CA GLY A 293 7.03 -8.74 1.47
C GLY A 293 8.22 -8.11 2.21
N PRO A 294 9.34 -8.86 2.29
CA PRO A 294 10.46 -8.52 3.16
C PRO A 294 11.15 -7.20 2.80
N SER A 295 11.16 -6.78 1.53
CA SER A 295 11.79 -5.51 1.12
C SER A 295 10.97 -4.27 1.45
N TYR A 296 9.73 -4.43 1.90
CA TYR A 296 8.85 -3.34 2.32
C TYR A 296 8.78 -3.18 3.84
N GLN A 297 9.31 -4.14 4.58
CA GLN A 297 9.40 -4.05 6.03
C GLN A 297 10.51 -3.04 6.41
N PRO A 298 10.29 -2.20 7.43
CA PRO A 298 11.36 -1.36 7.97
C PRO A 298 12.55 -2.25 8.36
N LEU A 299 13.76 -1.89 7.93
CA LEU A 299 14.98 -2.54 8.40
C LEU A 299 15.02 -2.45 9.92
N ALA A 300 14.74 -3.56 10.61
CA ALA A 300 14.83 -3.65 12.06
C ALA A 300 16.26 -3.27 12.46
N GLN A 301 16.40 -2.17 13.21
CA GLN A 301 17.66 -1.85 13.84
C GLN A 301 17.93 -2.95 14.86
N THR A 302 19.04 -3.66 14.64
CA THR A 302 19.65 -4.70 15.46
C THR A 302 19.27 -4.61 16.94
N ALA A 303 18.55 -5.61 17.44
CA ALA A 303 18.35 -5.83 18.86
C ALA A 303 19.71 -6.12 19.52
N GLY A 304 20.31 -5.08 20.08
CA GLY A 304 21.43 -5.19 21.01
C GLY A 304 20.90 -5.37 22.42
N LEU A 305 21.44 -6.39 23.10
CA LEU A 305 21.42 -6.65 24.55
C LEU A 305 20.12 -7.25 25.11
N MET A 306 20.11 -8.57 25.29
CA MET A 306 19.93 -9.26 26.58
C MET A 306 20.05 -10.80 26.43
N GLY A 307 20.95 -11.39 27.22
CA GLY A 307 20.79 -12.72 27.83
C GLY A 307 21.09 -13.97 26.99
N GLU A 308 22.27 -14.57 27.22
CA GLU A 308 22.49 -15.98 26.91
C GLU A 308 21.48 -16.87 27.66
N GLY A 309 20.67 -17.61 26.90
CA GLY A 309 19.85 -18.72 27.35
C GLY A 309 19.51 -19.58 26.13
N GLN A 310 20.16 -20.73 26.01
CA GLN A 310 20.04 -21.64 24.86
C GLN A 310 18.59 -22.05 24.57
N PRO A 311 18.18 -22.10 23.29
CA PRO A 311 17.15 -23.03 22.84
C PRO A 311 17.77 -24.21 22.09
N GLY A 312 17.25 -25.41 22.37
CA GLY A 312 17.69 -26.67 21.78
C GLY A 312 17.59 -26.70 20.26
N ARG A 313 18.55 -27.38 19.63
CA ARG A 313 18.61 -27.63 18.18
C ARG A 313 17.33 -28.35 17.69
N PRO A 314 16.64 -27.86 16.64
CA PRO A 314 15.81 -28.73 15.83
C PRO A 314 16.70 -29.60 14.92
N ARG A 315 16.32 -30.87 14.80
CA ARG A 315 16.96 -31.87 13.93
C ARG A 315 16.87 -31.43 12.47
N ASN A 316 18.01 -31.43 11.79
CA ASN A 316 18.12 -31.39 10.33
C ASN A 316 17.35 -32.57 9.72
N MET A 317 16.24 -32.31 9.03
CA MET A 317 15.78 -33.12 7.92
C MET A 317 15.94 -32.29 6.65
N GLY A 318 16.88 -32.71 5.80
CA GLY A 318 17.27 -31.97 4.61
C GLY A 318 16.19 -31.96 3.55
N ALA A 319 15.44 -30.86 3.46
CA ALA A 319 14.79 -30.43 2.23
C ALA A 319 15.63 -29.32 1.62
N ARG A 320 16.36 -29.65 0.55
CA ARG A 320 17.17 -28.71 -0.22
C ARG A 320 16.23 -27.84 -1.06
N LEU A 321 15.66 -26.80 -0.47
CA LEU A 321 14.76 -25.86 -1.16
C LEU A 321 15.57 -25.05 -2.18
N ARG A 322 15.08 -25.03 -3.43
CA ARG A 322 15.71 -24.29 -4.53
C ARG A 322 15.37 -22.79 -4.39
N PRO A 323 16.30 -21.87 -4.67
CA PRO A 323 15.99 -20.45 -4.70
C PRO A 323 14.94 -20.14 -5.80
N PHE A 324 13.92 -19.40 -5.44
CA PHE A 324 12.88 -18.91 -6.34
C PHE A 324 13.46 -17.94 -7.38
N LYS A 325 13.08 -18.09 -8.65
CA LYS A 325 13.45 -17.17 -9.75
C LYS A 325 12.18 -16.52 -10.29
N ASN A 326 12.04 -15.23 -10.05
CA ASN A 326 10.92 -14.42 -10.56
C ASN A 326 11.03 -14.33 -12.10
N ARG A 327 10.32 -15.18 -12.85
CA ARG A 327 10.34 -15.21 -14.33
C ARG A 327 9.26 -14.33 -14.96
N CYS A 328 8.92 -13.20 -14.35
CA CYS A 328 8.02 -12.21 -14.95
C CYS A 328 8.74 -11.17 -15.84
N PHE A 329 10.05 -11.31 -16.02
CA PHE A 329 10.82 -10.58 -17.03
C PHE A 329 11.05 -11.47 -18.25
N PRO A 330 10.83 -11.01 -19.49
CA PRO A 330 11.30 -11.72 -20.67
C PRO A 330 12.83 -11.84 -20.56
N ALA A 331 13.34 -13.06 -20.49
CA ALA A 331 14.77 -13.30 -20.49
C ALA A 331 15.36 -12.80 -21.82
N GLU A 332 16.40 -11.97 -21.77
CA GLU A 332 17.19 -11.70 -22.98
C GLU A 332 17.88 -13.01 -23.41
N GLY A 333 17.44 -13.58 -24.54
CA GLY A 333 18.24 -14.56 -25.29
C GLY A 333 17.68 -15.97 -25.51
N SER A 334 16.39 -16.25 -25.37
CA SER A 334 15.82 -17.56 -25.78
C SER A 334 14.73 -17.40 -26.83
N ILE A 335 15.15 -17.32 -28.10
CA ILE A 335 14.29 -17.71 -29.24
C ILE A 335 14.47 -19.21 -29.41
N GLU A 336 13.61 -20.02 -28.80
CA GLU A 336 13.42 -21.40 -29.24
C GLU A 336 12.17 -21.45 -30.12
N MET A 337 12.39 -21.54 -31.43
CA MET A 337 11.35 -21.89 -32.39
C MET A 337 11.14 -23.41 -32.33
N GLU A 338 10.12 -23.88 -31.61
CA GLU A 338 9.66 -25.25 -31.78
C GLU A 338 8.64 -25.32 -32.92
N THR A 339 9.13 -25.87 -34.03
CA THR A 339 8.38 -26.17 -35.25
C THR A 339 7.56 -27.43 -34.99
N PHE A 340 6.23 -27.31 -34.89
CA PHE A 340 5.36 -28.49 -34.81
C PHE A 340 5.33 -29.25 -36.15
N CYS A 341 6.05 -30.38 -36.19
CA CYS A 341 5.96 -31.38 -37.24
C CYS A 341 4.58 -32.05 -37.24
N ILE A 342 3.82 -31.83 -38.31
CA ILE A 342 2.62 -32.60 -38.65
C ILE A 342 3.06 -34.03 -39.05
N LYS A 343 2.65 -35.04 -38.27
CA LYS A 343 2.63 -36.43 -38.75
C LYS A 343 1.18 -36.89 -38.93
N ASN A 344 0.83 -37.01 -40.21
CA ASN A 344 -0.35 -37.69 -40.74
C ASN A 344 -0.34 -39.19 -40.44
N GLN A 345 -1.52 -39.76 -40.15
CA GLN A 345 -2.02 -41.04 -40.70
C GLN A 345 -3.56 -41.07 -40.49
N ARG A 346 -4.35 -40.82 -41.55
CA ARG A 346 -5.15 -41.80 -42.36
C ARG A 346 -6.35 -42.37 -41.57
N ASN A 347 -7.63 -42.40 -42.01
CA ASN A 347 -8.20 -42.48 -43.36
C ASN A 347 -9.76 -42.33 -43.35
N PHE A 348 -10.30 -41.76 -44.44
CA PHE A 348 -11.61 -41.96 -45.13
C PHE A 348 -13.00 -41.71 -44.46
N ALA A 349 -13.74 -40.73 -45.01
CA ALA A 349 -14.98 -40.91 -45.85
C ALA A 349 -16.07 -39.82 -45.65
N GLN A 350 -16.19 -38.93 -46.64
CA GLN A 350 -17.39 -38.40 -47.33
C GLN A 350 -18.81 -38.63 -46.74
N TYR A 351 -19.55 -37.55 -46.42
CA TYR A 351 -20.80 -37.07 -47.07
C TYR A 351 -21.53 -36.03 -46.18
N GLY A 352 -22.24 -35.09 -46.80
CA GLY A 352 -22.78 -33.88 -46.18
C GLY A 352 -24.05 -34.02 -45.34
N GLY A 353 -24.49 -32.91 -44.74
CA GLY A 353 -25.77 -32.79 -44.06
C GLY A 353 -25.80 -31.62 -43.07
N SER A 354 -26.68 -30.66 -43.34
CA SER A 354 -27.07 -29.57 -42.43
C SER A 354 -27.72 -30.12 -41.15
N SER A 355 -27.33 -29.61 -39.97
CA SER A 355 -28.24 -29.13 -38.89
C SER A 355 -27.52 -28.91 -37.55
N ASN A 356 -28.02 -27.91 -36.82
CA ASN A 356 -27.72 -27.42 -35.48
C ASN A 356 -26.89 -28.29 -34.50
N GLY A 357 -25.88 -27.66 -33.89
CA GLY A 357 -25.26 -28.12 -32.64
C GLY A 357 -24.51 -26.99 -31.94
N HIS A 358 -24.98 -26.62 -30.74
CA HIS A 358 -24.27 -25.76 -29.79
C HIS A 358 -22.91 -26.36 -29.42
N ALA A 359 -21.84 -25.57 -29.52
CA ALA A 359 -20.60 -25.83 -28.77
C ALA A 359 -19.84 -24.51 -28.55
N GLY A 360 -19.78 -24.09 -27.29
CA GLY A 360 -19.13 -22.88 -26.85
C GLY A 360 -17.63 -22.89 -27.16
N LYS A 361 -17.15 -21.82 -27.80
CA LYS A 361 -15.73 -21.50 -27.85
C LYS A 361 -15.32 -21.03 -26.45
N LYS A 362 -14.78 -21.95 -25.63
CA LYS A 362 -13.94 -21.60 -24.48
C LYS A 362 -12.69 -20.89 -25.02
N ALA A 363 -12.71 -19.57 -25.02
CA ALA A 363 -11.49 -18.78 -25.08
C ALA A 363 -10.74 -19.06 -23.77
N LEU A 364 -9.58 -19.72 -23.87
CA LEU A 364 -8.64 -19.89 -22.78
C LEU A 364 -8.23 -18.49 -22.31
N LYS A 365 -8.75 -18.13 -21.13
CA LYS A 365 -8.50 -16.88 -20.42
C LYS A 365 -7.12 -17.05 -19.78
N GLU A 366 -6.09 -16.51 -20.42
CA GLU A 366 -4.77 -16.33 -19.80
C GLU A 366 -4.94 -15.40 -18.59
N THR A 367 -5.09 -16.04 -17.44
CA THR A 367 -5.29 -15.42 -16.14
C THR A 367 -3.91 -15.28 -15.51
N CYS A 368 -3.26 -14.16 -15.80
CA CYS A 368 -2.05 -13.79 -15.08
C CYS A 368 -2.47 -13.26 -13.71
N LEU A 369 -2.20 -14.06 -12.66
CA LEU A 369 -1.31 -13.70 -11.54
C LEU A 369 -0.97 -14.96 -10.74
N THR A 370 0.35 -15.16 -10.55
CA THR A 370 0.99 -16.20 -9.72
C THR A 370 0.73 -17.66 -10.12
N PHE A 371 1.35 -18.11 -11.22
CA PHE A 371 1.33 -19.54 -11.61
C PHE A 371 1.95 -20.47 -10.56
N GLU A 372 2.66 -19.93 -9.55
CA GLU A 372 3.25 -20.72 -8.46
C GLU A 372 2.47 -20.65 -7.13
N ASN A 373 1.50 -19.74 -6.95
CA ASN A 373 0.69 -19.77 -5.72
C ASN A 373 -0.36 -20.89 -5.78
N GLN A 374 -0.92 -21.21 -6.95
CA GLN A 374 -1.92 -22.29 -7.05
C GLN A 374 -1.33 -23.69 -6.84
N GLU A 375 -0.07 -23.95 -7.24
CA GLU A 375 0.56 -25.26 -7.03
C GLU A 375 0.92 -25.53 -5.56
N ALA A 376 1.13 -24.50 -4.74
CA ALA A 376 1.28 -24.66 -3.30
C ALA A 376 -0.01 -25.14 -2.61
N PHE A 377 -1.19 -24.88 -3.21
CA PHE A 377 -2.49 -25.30 -2.70
C PHE A 377 -3.00 -26.64 -3.28
N SER A 378 -2.34 -27.22 -4.30
CA SER A 378 -2.83 -28.42 -5.00
C SER A 378 -2.33 -29.75 -4.42
N THR A 379 -1.47 -29.72 -3.40
CA THR A 379 -1.23 -30.91 -2.57
C THR A 379 -2.38 -31.01 -1.57
N GLU A 380 -3.04 -32.16 -1.49
CA GLU A 380 -4.08 -32.42 -0.48
C GLU A 380 -3.41 -32.44 0.90
N TRP A 381 -3.54 -31.35 1.68
CA TRP A 381 -3.15 -31.35 3.08
C TRP A 381 -4.28 -31.99 3.89
N THR A 382 -4.01 -33.14 4.48
CA THR A 382 -4.94 -33.84 5.36
C THR A 382 -5.25 -33.00 6.59
N CYS A 383 -6.51 -33.09 7.03
CA CYS A 383 -7.17 -32.28 8.05
C CYS A 383 -6.58 -32.46 9.47
N GLU A 384 -5.30 -32.13 9.72
CA GLU A 384 -4.73 -32.02 11.07
C GLU A 384 -3.70 -30.86 11.24
N ASP A 385 -3.22 -30.23 10.16
CA ASP A 385 -2.17 -29.18 10.21
C ASP A 385 -2.67 -27.73 10.06
N SER A 386 -3.98 -27.47 10.21
CA SER A 386 -4.62 -26.22 9.74
C SER A 386 -4.42 -24.98 10.61
N PHE A 387 -3.81 -25.08 11.79
CA PHE A 387 -3.68 -23.93 12.71
C PHE A 387 -2.28 -23.29 12.73
N ASP A 388 -1.22 -24.02 12.39
CA ASP A 388 0.16 -23.51 12.39
C ASP A 388 0.69 -23.13 10.97
N ALA A 389 -0.05 -23.46 9.91
CA ALA A 389 0.39 -23.25 8.53
C ALA A 389 0.13 -21.82 8.00
N GLU A 390 -0.96 -21.16 8.42
CA GLU A 390 -1.28 -19.79 7.94
C GLU A 390 -0.28 -18.74 8.45
N GLU A 391 0.26 -18.91 9.66
CA GLU A 391 1.24 -17.98 10.25
C GLU A 391 2.62 -18.03 9.53
N ASN A 392 2.96 -19.16 8.90
CA ASN A 392 4.23 -19.35 8.19
C ASN A 392 4.23 -18.85 6.74
N MET A 393 3.08 -18.80 6.06
CA MET A 393 3.06 -18.41 4.63
C MET A 393 3.28 -16.90 4.41
N ALA A 394 2.82 -16.05 5.33
CA ALA A 394 3.01 -14.61 5.25
C ALA A 394 4.51 -14.21 5.27
N LEU A 395 5.36 -15.01 5.93
CA LEU A 395 6.82 -14.83 5.99
C LEU A 395 7.54 -15.12 4.66
N HIS A 396 6.85 -15.71 3.68
CA HIS A 396 7.40 -16.10 2.39
C HIS A 396 6.75 -15.41 1.19
N LEU A 397 5.92 -14.40 1.44
CA LEU A 397 5.34 -13.59 0.36
C LEU A 397 6.46 -12.87 -0.43
N PRO A 398 6.43 -12.95 -1.77
CA PRO A 398 7.34 -12.17 -2.59
C PRO A 398 7.06 -10.68 -2.43
N ASP A 399 8.07 -9.86 -2.74
CA ASP A 399 7.91 -8.41 -2.78
C ASP A 399 6.83 -7.99 -3.78
N LEU A 400 5.81 -7.31 -3.28
CA LEU A 400 4.63 -6.91 -4.04
C LEU A 400 4.29 -5.46 -3.75
N LEU A 401 4.25 -4.62 -4.78
CA LEU A 401 3.69 -3.28 -4.70
C LEU A 401 2.32 -3.24 -5.36
N LEU A 402 1.30 -3.00 -4.56
CA LEU A 402 -0.07 -2.86 -5.01
C LEU A 402 -0.47 -1.39 -5.06
N VAL A 403 -1.19 -1.01 -6.11
CA VAL A 403 -1.83 0.29 -6.27
C VAL A 403 -3.32 0.10 -6.49
N MET A 404 -4.13 0.72 -5.64
CA MET A 404 -5.57 0.49 -5.57
C MET A 404 -6.35 1.80 -5.69
N GLY A 405 -7.45 1.73 -6.45
CA GLY A 405 -8.38 2.83 -6.67
C GLY A 405 -7.72 4.08 -7.25
N GLY A 406 -8.11 5.24 -6.74
CA GLY A 406 -7.77 6.56 -7.28
C GLY A 406 -8.89 7.12 -8.14
N ARG A 407 -8.64 8.24 -8.84
CA ARG A 407 -9.63 8.98 -9.63
C ARG A 407 -10.65 8.02 -10.29
N PRO A 408 -11.94 8.20 -9.98
CA PRO A 408 -12.94 7.17 -10.27
C PRO A 408 -13.11 7.04 -11.78
N LEU A 409 -13.19 5.80 -12.25
CA LEU A 409 -13.72 5.49 -13.56
C LEU A 409 -15.23 5.79 -13.52
N GLY A 410 -15.75 6.50 -14.52
CA GLY A 410 -17.18 6.79 -14.57
C GLY A 410 -17.99 5.49 -14.64
N GLY A 411 -18.68 5.10 -13.56
CA GLY A 411 -19.61 3.96 -13.55
C GLY A 411 -19.51 3.04 -12.33
N HIS A 412 -20.36 2.01 -12.29
CA HIS A 412 -20.41 0.95 -11.26
C HIS A 412 -19.31 -0.11 -11.48
N SER A 413 -18.04 0.31 -11.62
CA SER A 413 -16.91 -0.61 -11.70
C SER A 413 -16.41 -1.00 -10.31
N GLY A 414 -15.85 -2.21 -10.20
CA GLY A 414 -15.04 -2.59 -9.05
C GLY A 414 -13.76 -1.77 -8.97
N ILE A 415 -13.14 -1.74 -7.80
CA ILE A 415 -11.90 -1.02 -7.57
C ILE A 415 -10.82 -1.49 -8.53
N SER A 416 -10.13 -0.55 -9.17
CA SER A 416 -9.00 -0.92 -10.00
C SER A 416 -7.80 -1.33 -9.14
N MET A 417 -7.15 -2.43 -9.48
CA MET A 417 -5.96 -2.92 -8.79
C MET A 417 -4.82 -3.17 -9.76
N TRP A 418 -3.63 -2.75 -9.38
CA TRP A 418 -2.43 -2.88 -10.19
C TRP A 418 -1.25 -3.32 -9.35
N GLN A 419 -0.47 -4.24 -9.90
CA GLN A 419 0.83 -4.63 -9.37
C GLN A 419 1.93 -3.89 -10.12
N LEU A 420 2.89 -3.32 -9.38
CA LEU A 420 4.15 -2.82 -9.92
C LEU A 420 5.28 -3.80 -9.61
N THR A 421 5.88 -4.37 -10.65
CA THR A 421 7.09 -5.19 -10.52
C THR A 421 8.29 -4.37 -10.99
N LEU A 422 9.33 -4.30 -10.15
CA LEU A 422 10.58 -3.62 -10.48
C LEU A 422 11.58 -4.61 -11.07
N GLY A 423 12.25 -4.23 -12.16
CA GLY A 423 13.34 -5.02 -12.70
C GLY A 423 14.54 -5.03 -11.77
N ASP A 424 14.92 -6.21 -11.31
CA ASP A 424 16.24 -6.43 -10.74
C ASP A 424 17.31 -6.25 -11.83
N LEU A 425 18.47 -5.71 -11.43
CA LEU A 425 19.64 -5.54 -12.30
C LEU A 425 20.65 -6.66 -12.10
#